data_AF-A0A3R9ZKS9-F1
#
_entry.id   AF-A0A3R9ZKS9-F1
#
_cell.length_a   1.000
_cell.length_b   1.000
_cell.length_c   1.000
_cell.angle_alpha   90.00
_cell.angle_beta   90.00
_cell.angle_gamma   90.00
#
_symmetry.space_group_name_H-M   'P 1'
#
loop_
_entity.id
_entity.type
_entity.pdbx_description
1 polymer ?
#
loop_
_entity_poly.entity_id
_entity_poly.type
_entity_poly.pdbx_seq_one_letter_code
_entity_poly.pdbx_strand_id
1 'polypeptide(L)' 'MTFAIKKIHHVAYRCKDAKETVEWYKKMLNMDFILAFAEDHVPSTKAFDPYMHLFLDAG' A
#
# COMPACT_ATOMS: atom_id res chain seq x y z
N MET A 1 -30.45 -12.62 -0.24
CA MET A 1 -29.23 -12.74 -1.09
C MET A 1 -28.05 -12.95 -0.15
N THR A 2 -27.29 -14.02 -0.34
CA THR A 2 -26.06 -14.28 0.42
C THR A 2 -24.87 -13.80 -0.40
N PHE A 3 -24.07 -12.91 0.19
CA PHE A 3 -22.83 -12.43 -0.43
C PHE A 3 -21.69 -13.37 -0.03
N ALA A 4 -21.06 -14.01 -1.01
CA ALA A 4 -19.85 -14.81 -0.81
C ALA A 4 -18.61 -13.95 -1.13
N ILE A 5 -17.71 -13.80 -0.16
CA ILE A 5 -16.43 -13.12 -0.35
C ILE A 5 -15.52 -14.02 -1.20
N LYS A 6 -15.01 -13.50 -2.32
CA LYS A 6 -14.16 -14.28 -3.25
C LYS A 6 -12.67 -14.23 -2.89
N LYS A 7 -12.17 -13.05 -2.52
CA LYS A 7 -10.77 -12.81 -2.14
C LYS A 7 -10.60 -11.44 -1.49
N ILE A 8 -9.47 -11.25 -0.81
CA ILE A 8 -8.97 -9.93 -0.39
C ILE A 8 -8.19 -9.34 -1.55
N HIS A 9 -8.44 -8.08 -1.90
CA HIS A 9 -7.75 -7.42 -3.03
C HIS A 9 -6.41 -6.81 -2.60
N HIS A 10 -6.37 -6.12 -1.47
CA HIS A 10 -5.16 -5.61 -0.82
C HIS A 10 -5.46 -5.23 0.64
N VAL A 11 -4.42 -4.92 1.39
CA VAL A 11 -4.49 -4.31 2.72
C VAL A 11 -3.50 -3.16 2.78
N ALA A 12 -3.83 -2.09 3.51
CA ALA A 12 -2.97 -0.93 3.67
C ALA A 12 -2.61 -0.74 5.14
N TYR A 13 -1.33 -0.56 5.42
CA TYR A 13 -0.80 -0.25 6.74
C TYR A 13 -0.01 1.06 6.70
N ARG A 14 0.02 1.77 7.84
CA ARG A 14 0.88 2.93 7.98
C ARG A 14 2.33 2.50 8.08
N CYS A 15 3.18 3.19 7.35
CA CYS A 15 4.61 2.96 7.25
C CYS A 15 5.33 4.19 7.81
N LYS A 16 6.30 3.99 8.71
CA LYS A 16 7.12 5.08 9.26
C LYS A 16 8.33 5.38 8.38
N ASP A 17 9.04 4.35 7.96
CA ASP A 17 10.17 4.44 7.02
C ASP A 17 9.90 3.55 5.80
N ALA A 18 9.84 4.19 4.63
CA ALA A 18 9.47 3.54 3.38
C ALA A 18 10.49 2.46 2.97
N LYS A 19 11.79 2.77 3.11
CA LYS A 19 12.87 1.90 2.68
C LYS A 19 12.97 0.69 3.59
N GLU A 20 12.98 0.92 4.91
CA GLU A 20 13.00 -0.15 5.91
C GLU A 20 11.82 -1.11 5.71
N THR A 21 10.62 -0.56 5.48
CA THR A 21 9.42 -1.35 5.24
C THR A 21 9.58 -2.21 4.00
N VAL A 22 9.94 -1.63 2.85
CA VAL A 22 10.14 -2.39 1.61
C VAL A 22 11.20 -3.48 1.77
N GLU A 23 12.35 -3.16 2.37
CA GLU A 23 13.44 -4.11 2.60
C GLU A 23 13.02 -5.26 3.54
N TRP A 24 12.25 -4.95 4.58
CA TRP A 24 11.74 -5.94 5.52
C TRP A 24 10.76 -6.89 4.83
N TYR A 25 9.77 -6.36 4.09
CA TYR A 25 8.76 -7.17 3.40
C TYR A 25 9.39 -8.05 2.32
N LYS A 26 10.37 -7.52 1.58
CA LYS A 26 11.14 -8.31 0.63
C LYS A 26 11.91 -9.44 1.30
N LYS A 27 12.64 -9.14 2.39
CA LYS A 27 13.48 -10.12 3.08
C LYS A 27 12.68 -11.21 3.79
N MET A 28 11.59 -10.84 4.45
CA MET A 28 10.85 -11.74 5.35
C MET A 28 9.71 -12.47 4.65
N LEU A 29 9.08 -11.85 3.66
CA LEU A 29 7.86 -12.36 3.04
C LEU A 29 8.00 -12.54 1.52
N ASN A 30 9.19 -12.28 0.95
CA ASN A 30 9.44 -12.37 -0.49
C ASN A 30 8.46 -11.51 -1.31
N MET A 31 8.09 -10.34 -0.77
CA MET A 31 7.20 -9.41 -1.45
C MET A 31 8.00 -8.40 -2.25
N ASP A 32 7.74 -8.31 -3.55
CA ASP A 32 8.48 -7.44 -4.45
C ASP A 32 7.90 -6.04 -4.49
N PHE A 33 8.76 -5.03 -4.45
CA PHE A 33 8.33 -3.64 -4.62
C PHE A 33 7.88 -3.40 -6.06
N ILE A 34 6.64 -2.93 -6.22
CA ILE A 34 6.06 -2.63 -7.53
C ILE A 34 6.22 -1.15 -7.87
N LEU A 35 5.66 -0.27 -7.05
CA LEU A 35 5.66 1.17 -7.30
C LEU A 35 5.47 1.98 -6.01
N ALA A 36 5.88 3.24 -6.08
CA ALA A 36 5.56 4.26 -5.10
C ALA A 36 4.97 5.47 -5.81
N PHE A 37 4.00 6.13 -5.19
CA PHE A 37 3.52 7.43 -5.65
C PHE A 37 3.24 8.33 -4.47
N ALA A 38 3.33 9.64 -4.70
CA ALA A 38 3.00 10.66 -3.74
C ALA A 38 2.04 11.68 -4.36
N GLU A 39 1.13 12.20 -3.55
CA GLU A 39 0.15 13.22 -3.93
C GLU A 39 0.03 14.23 -2.80
N ASP A 40 -0.06 15.51 -3.16
CA ASP A 40 -0.21 16.59 -2.19
C ASP A 40 -1.66 16.74 -1.70
N HIS A 41 -2.62 16.24 -2.49
CA HIS A 41 -4.05 16.44 -2.23
C HIS A 41 -4.82 15.13 -2.29
N VAL A 42 -5.79 14.98 -1.39
CA VAL A 42 -6.69 13.81 -1.36
C VAL A 42 -7.54 13.78 -2.64
N PRO A 43 -7.55 12.68 -3.41
CA PRO A 43 -8.24 12.64 -4.71
C PRO A 43 -9.74 12.93 -4.65
N SER A 44 -10.41 12.47 -3.59
CA SER A 44 -11.86 12.58 -3.40
C SER A 44 -12.31 13.94 -2.88
N THR A 45 -11.56 14.55 -1.97
CA THR A 45 -11.97 15.80 -1.29
C THR A 45 -11.22 17.03 -1.78
N LYS A 46 -10.09 16.86 -2.48
CA LYS A 46 -9.15 17.94 -2.87
C LYS A 46 -8.53 18.69 -1.70
N ALA A 47 -8.63 18.16 -0.47
CA ALA A 47 -7.96 18.75 0.69
C ALA A 47 -6.44 18.56 0.58
N PHE A 48 -5.67 19.57 1.03
CA PHE A 48 -4.22 19.46 1.16
C PHE A 48 -3.88 18.55 2.34
N ASP A 49 -3.46 17.34 2.04
CA ASP A 49 -3.07 16.29 2.99
C ASP A 49 -2.03 15.40 2.29
N PRO A 50 -0.74 15.79 2.28
CA PRO A 50 0.28 15.11 1.51
C PRO A 50 0.48 13.67 1.98
N TYR A 51 0.46 12.73 1.05
CA TYR A 51 0.63 11.31 1.34
C TYR A 51 1.47 10.59 0.30
N MET A 52 1.98 9.42 0.69
CA MET A 52 2.71 8.51 -0.19
C MET A 52 2.22 7.08 0.05
N HIS A 53 2.09 6.30 -1.03
CA HIS A 53 1.82 4.88 -0.97
C HIS A 53 2.96 4.08 -1.59
N LEU A 54 3.23 2.91 -0.99
CA LEU A 54 4.16 1.90 -1.48
C LEU A 54 3.36 0.64 -1.78
N PHE A 55 3.55 0.07 -2.96
CA PHE A 55 2.91 -1.17 -3.38
C PHE A 55 3.91 -2.30 -3.39
N LEU A 56 3.55 -3.39 -2.74
CA LEU A 56 4.32 -4.62 -2.63
C LEU A 56 3.46 -5.76 -3.20
N ASP A 57 4.06 -6.59 -4.04
CA ASP A 57 3.43 -7.80 -4.57
C ASP A 57 3.49 -8.92 -3.53
N ALA A 58 2.35 -9.54 -3.23
CA ALA A 58 2.25 -10.64 -2.28
C ALA A 58 2.12 -12.02 -2.95
N GLY A 59 2.21 -12.09 -4.28
CA GLY A 59 2.06 -13.30 -5.09
C GLY A 59 0.70 -13.43 -5.77
#